data_AF-A0AAD6XPG7-F1
#
_entry.id   AF-A0AAD6XPG7-F1
#
_cell.length_a   1.000
_cell.length_b   1.000
_cell.length_c   1.000
_cell.angle_alpha   90.00
_cell.angle_beta   90.00
_cell.angle_gamma   90.00
#
_symmetry.space_group_name_H-M   'P 1'
#
loop_
_entity.id
_entity.type
_entity.pdbx_description
1 polymer ?
#
loop_
_entity_poly.entity_id
_entity_poly.type
_entity_poly.pdbx_seq_one_letter_code
_entity_poly.pdbx_strand_id
1 'polypeptide(L)'
;SSLALQVFKMNANVQGILKLVDQLGTAKDSATLRKSLHDLTDATRAMAKRGSDDLKKLSVLQASLPHQKTAMRKTSHDLEMSLVAFQRAQRVSAERQRTVVQGVRMAVDDDPEQLEAQDDDGPGTRQAQILQAQLLPHELAYQESLIQEREAEIRET
;
A
#
# COMPACT_ATOMS: atom_id res chain seq x y z
N SER A 1 -4.71 -15.15 20.67
CA SER A 1 -3.48 -14.75 19.96
C SER A 1 -2.72 -13.73 20.79
N SER A 2 -1.43 -13.95 21.08
CA SER A 2 -0.63 -12.98 21.86
C SER A 2 -0.36 -11.70 21.04
N LEU A 3 -0.26 -10.56 21.72
CA LEU A 3 -0.02 -9.25 21.10
C LEU A 3 1.29 -9.21 20.29
N ALA A 4 2.35 -9.83 20.80
CA ALA A 4 3.63 -9.95 20.11
C ALA A 4 3.51 -10.66 18.75
N LEU A 5 2.64 -11.69 18.66
CA LEU A 5 2.35 -12.35 17.38
C LEU A 5 1.60 -11.42 16.42
N GLN A 6 0.71 -10.56 16.92
CA GLN A 6 0.04 -9.56 16.09
C GLN A 6 1.03 -8.54 15.52
N VAL A 7 1.95 -8.03 16.36
CA VAL A 7 3.05 -7.14 15.95
C VAL A 7 3.89 -7.79 14.85
N PHE A 8 4.33 -9.03 15.07
CA PHE A 8 5.11 -9.77 14.09
C PHE A 8 4.38 -9.91 12.76
N LYS A 9 3.11 -10.30 12.78
CA LYS A 9 2.28 -10.42 11.57
C LYS A 9 2.09 -9.07 10.87
N MET A 10 1.88 -7.99 11.61
CA MET A 10 1.71 -6.66 11.03
C MET A 10 2.99 -6.21 10.31
N ASN A 11 4.14 -6.40 10.94
CA ASN A 11 5.44 -6.11 10.33
C ASN A 11 5.69 -6.97 9.08
N ALA A 12 5.34 -8.26 9.12
CA ALA A 12 5.46 -9.15 7.96
C ALA A 12 4.57 -8.67 6.80
N ASN A 13 3.33 -8.27 7.07
CA ASN A 13 2.44 -7.72 6.06
C ASN A 13 2.97 -6.40 5.50
N VAL A 14 3.49 -5.50 6.34
CA VAL A 14 4.10 -4.23 5.89
C VAL A 14 5.24 -4.50 4.91
N GLN A 15 6.12 -5.46 5.20
CA GLN A 15 7.19 -5.87 4.28
C GLN A 15 6.63 -6.46 2.98
N GLY A 16 5.56 -7.27 3.07
CA GLY A 16 4.86 -7.79 1.90
C GLY A 16 4.26 -6.70 1.02
N ILE A 17 3.62 -5.69 1.63
CA ILE A 17 3.05 -4.53 0.94
C ILE A 17 4.15 -3.79 0.19
N LEU A 18 5.24 -3.41 0.86
CA LEU A 18 6.35 -2.68 0.23
C LEU A 18 6.95 -3.44 -0.95
N LYS A 19 7.15 -4.76 -0.81
CA LYS A 19 7.65 -5.61 -1.91
C LYS A 19 6.72 -5.65 -3.12
N LEU A 20 5.40 -5.66 -2.91
CA LEU A 20 4.41 -5.61 -4.00
C LEU A 20 4.39 -4.21 -4.63
N VAL A 21 4.49 -3.15 -3.83
CA VAL A 21 4.57 -1.77 -4.30
C VAL A 21 5.80 -1.54 -5.20
N ASP A 22 6.96 -2.10 -4.85
CA ASP A 22 8.18 -2.00 -5.66
C ASP A 22 8.04 -2.63 -7.06
N GLN A 23 7.08 -3.54 -7.22
CA GLN A 23 6.81 -4.22 -8.49
C GLN A 23 5.76 -3.48 -9.33
N LEU A 24 4.99 -2.55 -8.75
CA LEU A 24 4.06 -1.72 -9.49
C LEU A 24 4.79 -0.83 -10.50
N GLY A 25 4.23 -0.75 -11.71
CA GLY A 25 4.79 0.03 -12.79
C GLY A 25 6.06 -0.59 -13.42
N THR A 26 6.37 -1.84 -13.11
CA THR A 26 7.50 -2.58 -13.71
C THR A 26 6.97 -3.65 -14.67
N ALA A 27 7.86 -4.38 -15.36
CA ALA A 27 7.46 -5.53 -16.18
C ALA A 27 6.82 -6.70 -15.38
N LYS A 28 6.84 -6.63 -14.05
CA LYS A 28 6.18 -7.62 -13.16
C LYS A 28 4.79 -7.18 -12.72
N ASP A 29 4.38 -5.96 -13.08
CA ASP A 29 3.07 -5.46 -12.73
C ASP A 29 1.98 -6.29 -13.43
N SER A 30 0.90 -6.58 -12.72
CA SER A 30 -0.19 -7.42 -13.22
C SER A 30 -1.45 -7.23 -12.38
N ALA A 31 -2.61 -7.54 -12.93
CA ALA A 31 -3.87 -7.51 -12.21
C ALA A 31 -3.82 -8.35 -10.90
N THR A 32 -3.22 -9.55 -10.97
CA THR A 32 -3.05 -10.44 -9.80
C THR A 32 -2.18 -9.82 -8.71
N LEU A 33 -1.09 -9.15 -9.09
CA LEU A 33 -0.21 -8.46 -8.16
C LEU A 33 -0.94 -7.30 -7.48
N ARG A 34 -1.67 -6.48 -8.24
CA ARG A 34 -2.43 -5.34 -7.71
C ARG A 34 -3.55 -5.79 -6.78
N LYS A 35 -4.25 -6.87 -7.12
CA LYS A 35 -5.23 -7.51 -6.24
C LYS A 35 -4.58 -8.01 -4.95
N SER A 36 -3.44 -8.67 -5.04
CA SER A 36 -2.70 -9.16 -3.86
C SER A 36 -2.27 -8.00 -2.95
N LEU A 37 -1.85 -6.88 -3.52
CA LEU A 37 -1.52 -5.66 -2.78
C LEU A 37 -2.75 -5.09 -2.07
N HIS A 38 -3.90 -5.04 -2.73
CA HIS A 38 -5.20 -4.66 -2.13
C HIS A 38 -5.59 -5.57 -0.98
N ASP A 39 -5.73 -6.87 -1.22
CA ASP A 39 -6.13 -7.85 -0.21
C ASP A 39 -5.20 -7.79 1.02
N LEU A 40 -3.88 -7.65 0.81
CA LEU A 40 -2.91 -7.53 1.89
C LEU A 40 -3.00 -6.20 2.65
N THR A 41 -3.25 -5.08 1.95
CA THR A 41 -3.46 -3.77 2.57
C THR A 41 -4.68 -3.80 3.49
N ASP A 42 -5.79 -4.36 3.02
CA ASP A 42 -7.06 -4.41 3.74
C ASP A 42 -7.00 -5.33 4.95
N ALA A 43 -6.40 -6.52 4.78
CA ALA A 43 -6.16 -7.44 5.89
C ALA A 43 -5.31 -6.77 6.99
N THR A 44 -4.31 -5.98 6.61
CA THR A 44 -3.44 -5.26 7.54
C THR A 44 -4.14 -4.08 8.18
N ARG A 45 -5.03 -3.38 7.45
CA ARG A 45 -5.90 -2.33 8.00
C ARG A 45 -6.81 -2.88 9.10
N ALA A 46 -7.44 -4.02 8.86
CA ALA A 46 -8.25 -4.69 9.87
C ALA A 46 -7.44 -5.06 11.12
N MET A 47 -6.17 -5.46 10.94
CA MET A 47 -5.25 -5.68 12.07
C MET A 47 -4.89 -4.38 12.78
N ALA A 48 -4.62 -3.29 12.07
CA ALA A 48 -4.26 -2.00 12.64
C ALA A 48 -5.40 -1.41 13.49
N LYS A 49 -6.65 -1.54 13.03
CA LYS A 49 -7.85 -1.14 13.82
C LYS A 49 -7.91 -1.91 15.14
N ARG A 50 -7.81 -3.24 15.10
CA ARG A 50 -7.79 -4.08 16.31
C ARG A 50 -6.61 -3.76 17.24
N GLY A 51 -5.41 -3.57 16.67
CA GLY A 51 -4.20 -3.22 17.42
C GLY A 51 -4.33 -1.88 18.14
N SER A 52 -4.97 -0.89 17.50
CA SER A 52 -5.23 0.41 18.12
C SER A 52 -6.15 0.31 19.34
N ASP A 53 -7.18 -0.56 19.27
CA ASP A 53 -8.05 -0.81 20.41
C ASP A 53 -7.35 -1.60 21.53
N ASP A 54 -6.48 -2.54 21.17
CA ASP A 54 -5.68 -3.28 22.14
C ASP A 54 -4.67 -2.36 22.86
N LEU A 55 -4.07 -1.37 22.17
CA LEU A 55 -3.23 -0.34 22.79
C LEU A 55 -3.99 0.47 23.85
N LYS A 56 -5.22 0.90 23.54
CA LYS A 56 -6.05 1.63 24.51
C LYS A 56 -6.29 0.80 25.78
N LYS A 57 -6.63 -0.48 25.62
CA LYS A 57 -6.85 -1.40 26.75
C LYS A 57 -5.57 -1.62 27.56
N LEU A 58 -4.43 -1.78 26.89
CA LEU A 58 -3.13 -1.98 27.54
C LEU A 58 -2.69 -0.76 28.33
N SER A 59 -2.96 0.45 27.82
CA SER A 59 -2.65 1.69 28.53
C SER A 59 -3.41 1.76 29.87
N VAL A 60 -4.69 1.39 29.88
CA VAL A 60 -5.51 1.30 31.11
C VAL A 60 -4.97 0.23 32.07
N LEU A 61 -4.61 -0.96 31.56
CA LEU A 61 -4.10 -2.06 32.39
C LEU A 61 -2.69 -1.76 32.97
N GLN A 62 -1.84 -1.05 32.24
CA GLN A 62 -0.52 -0.65 32.74
C GLN A 62 -0.62 0.32 33.93
N ALA A 63 -1.69 1.10 34.02
CA ALA A 63 -1.94 1.97 35.17
C ALA A 63 -2.31 1.17 36.43
N SER A 64 -2.95 0.01 36.29
CA SER A 64 -3.41 -0.83 37.40
C SER A 64 -2.46 -1.95 37.84
N LEU A 65 -1.47 -2.31 37.01
CA LEU A 65 -0.57 -3.47 37.24
C LEU A 65 0.92 -3.10 37.17
N PRO A 66 1.50 -2.47 38.22
CA PRO A 66 2.87 -1.95 38.20
C PRO A 66 3.95 -3.05 38.05
N HIS A 67 3.68 -4.29 38.49
CA HIS A 67 4.65 -5.40 38.43
C HIS A 67 4.81 -6.04 37.04
N GLN A 68 3.90 -5.81 36.09
CA GLN A 68 3.99 -6.34 34.70
C GLN A 68 4.33 -5.24 33.67
N LYS A 69 4.60 -4.03 34.15
CA LYS A 69 4.70 -2.79 33.35
C LYS A 69 5.77 -2.85 32.25
N THR A 70 6.92 -3.49 32.49
CA THR A 70 8.04 -3.47 31.53
C THR A 70 7.75 -4.26 30.25
N ALA A 71 7.24 -5.49 30.36
CA ALA A 71 6.90 -6.32 29.20
C ALA A 71 5.70 -5.76 28.41
N MET A 72 4.70 -5.23 29.12
CA MET A 72 3.55 -4.56 28.51
C MET A 72 3.97 -3.28 27.77
N ARG A 73 4.89 -2.49 28.33
CA ARG A 73 5.42 -1.27 27.69
C ARG A 73 6.16 -1.59 26.40
N LYS A 74 7.05 -2.60 26.40
CA LYS A 74 7.78 -3.01 25.19
C LYS A 74 6.81 -3.41 24.08
N THR A 75 5.85 -4.28 24.37
CA THR A 75 4.94 -4.78 23.33
C THR A 75 3.98 -3.70 22.83
N SER A 76 3.59 -2.74 23.69
CA SER A 76 2.81 -1.57 23.27
C SER A 76 3.63 -0.68 22.33
N HIS A 77 4.88 -0.39 22.68
CA HIS A 77 5.77 0.38 21.83
C HIS A 77 6.03 -0.31 20.47
N ASP A 78 6.30 -1.61 20.48
CA ASP A 78 6.50 -2.38 19.24
C ASP A 78 5.24 -2.31 18.33
N LEU A 79 4.04 -2.34 18.92
CA LEU A 79 2.78 -2.20 18.19
C LEU A 79 2.56 -0.78 17.64
N GLU A 80 2.85 0.25 18.42
CA GLU A 80 2.81 1.65 17.94
C GLU A 80 3.72 1.83 16.71
N MET A 81 4.94 1.29 16.76
CA MET A 81 5.88 1.33 15.65
C MET A 81 5.36 0.58 14.42
N SER A 82 4.73 -0.59 14.61
CA SER A 82 4.07 -1.33 13.51
C SER A 82 2.93 -0.55 12.87
N LEU A 83 2.11 0.17 13.66
CA LEU A 83 1.02 1.00 13.14
C LEU A 83 1.55 2.15 12.29
N VAL A 84 2.60 2.85 12.77
CA VAL A 84 3.25 3.93 12.02
C VAL A 84 3.88 3.40 10.72
N ALA A 85 4.53 2.24 10.78
CA ALA A 85 5.12 1.60 9.60
C ALA A 85 4.04 1.26 8.57
N PHE A 86 2.89 0.76 9.02
CA PHE A 86 1.75 0.47 8.15
C PHE A 86 1.16 1.73 7.52
N GLN A 87 0.95 2.81 8.28
CA GLN A 87 0.49 4.10 7.74
C GLN A 87 1.43 4.63 6.65
N ARG A 88 2.75 4.49 6.84
CA ARG A 88 3.73 4.86 5.80
C ARG A 88 3.60 3.98 4.56
N ALA A 89 3.49 2.66 4.73
CA ALA A 89 3.33 1.73 3.62
C ALA A 89 2.05 2.02 2.80
N GLN A 90 0.95 2.41 3.47
CA GLN A 90 -0.28 2.82 2.79
C GLN A 90 -0.07 4.07 1.92
N ARG A 91 0.61 5.10 2.43
CA ARG A 91 0.90 6.32 1.66
C ARG A 91 1.75 6.02 0.43
N VAL A 92 2.84 5.28 0.61
CA VAL A 92 3.73 4.88 -0.49
C VAL A 92 2.97 4.03 -1.53
N SER A 93 2.11 3.11 -1.09
CA SER A 93 1.26 2.31 -1.97
C SER A 93 0.34 3.19 -2.81
N ALA A 94 -0.37 4.14 -2.20
CA ALA A 94 -1.29 5.03 -2.90
C ALA A 94 -0.56 5.95 -3.90
N GLU A 95 0.57 6.55 -3.49
CA GLU A 95 1.40 7.39 -4.35
C GLU A 95 1.90 6.62 -5.58
N ARG A 96 2.36 5.38 -5.38
CA ARG A 96 2.85 4.54 -6.48
C ARG A 96 1.73 4.15 -7.44
N GLN A 97 0.58 3.71 -6.93
CA GLN A 97 -0.57 3.39 -7.77
C GLN A 97 -1.03 4.60 -8.58
N ARG A 98 -1.10 5.79 -7.97
CA ARG A 98 -1.43 7.04 -8.67
C ARG A 98 -0.45 7.34 -9.80
N THR A 99 0.86 7.21 -9.54
CA THR A 99 1.91 7.43 -10.54
C THR A 99 1.77 6.47 -11.72
N VAL A 100 1.50 5.20 -11.45
CA VAL A 100 1.32 4.17 -12.50
C VAL A 100 0.09 4.47 -13.35
N VAL A 101 -1.06 4.77 -12.73
CA VAL A 101 -2.30 5.08 -13.46
C VAL A 101 -2.15 6.37 -14.27
N GLN A 102 -1.54 7.41 -13.71
CA GLN A 102 -1.29 8.66 -14.44
C GLN A 102 -0.38 8.44 -15.65
N GLY A 103 0.69 7.66 -15.50
CA GLY A 103 1.60 7.35 -16.62
C GLY A 103 0.90 6.60 -17.76
N VAL A 104 -0.03 5.69 -17.42
CA VAL A 104 -0.82 4.96 -18.42
C VAL A 104 -1.79 5.89 -19.13
N ARG A 105 -2.45 6.80 -18.42
CA ARG A 105 -3.36 7.78 -19.03
C ARG A 105 -2.65 8.69 -20.02
N MET A 106 -1.49 9.22 -19.65
CA MET A 106 -0.67 10.03 -20.55
C MET A 106 -0.26 9.25 -21.80
N ALA A 107 0.05 7.96 -21.67
CA ALA A 107 0.36 7.10 -22.82
C ALA A 107 -0.85 6.90 -23.77
N VAL A 108 -2.08 6.86 -23.23
CA VAL A 108 -3.33 6.65 -23.98
C VAL A 108 -3.82 7.94 -24.65
N ASP A 109 -3.63 9.08 -23.99
CA ASP A 109 -4.03 10.38 -24.54
C ASP A 109 -3.06 10.88 -25.64
N ASP A 110 -1.80 10.42 -25.66
CA ASP A 110 -0.89 10.58 -26.80
C ASP A 110 -1.35 9.65 -27.96
N ASP A 111 -2.10 10.22 -28.89
CA ASP A 111 -2.65 9.57 -30.09
C ASP A 111 -1.54 8.86 -30.92
N PRO A 112 -1.68 7.58 -31.30
CA PRO A 112 -0.68 6.88 -32.12
C PRO A 112 -0.45 7.50 -33.50
N GLU A 113 -1.32 8.40 -33.98
CA GLU A 113 -1.14 9.10 -35.26
C GLU A 113 -0.10 10.24 -35.22
N GLN A 114 0.39 10.65 -34.03
CA GLN A 114 1.45 11.66 -33.91
C GLN A 114 2.87 11.09 -33.71
N LEU A 115 2.99 9.77 -33.53
CA LEU A 115 4.27 9.10 -33.28
C LEU A 115 5.09 8.80 -34.55
N GLU A 116 4.56 9.03 -35.76
CA GLU A 116 5.33 8.84 -37.00
C GLU A 116 6.36 9.95 -37.27
N ALA A 117 6.44 11.01 -36.45
CA ALA A 117 7.30 12.16 -36.71
C ALA A 117 8.31 12.54 -35.61
N GLN A 118 8.38 11.84 -34.47
CA GLN A 118 9.35 12.14 -33.43
C GLN A 118 10.02 10.88 -32.87
N ASP A 119 11.13 10.51 -33.51
CA ASP A 119 12.19 9.64 -32.98
C ASP A 119 12.87 10.30 -31.74
N ASP A 120 12.11 10.52 -30.67
CA ASP A 120 12.67 10.83 -29.34
C ASP A 120 12.42 9.62 -28.42
N ASP A 121 13.28 8.59 -28.57
CA ASP A 121 13.34 7.36 -27.78
C ASP A 121 13.87 7.67 -26.36
N GLY A 122 13.17 8.55 -25.65
CA GLY A 122 13.43 8.83 -24.24
C GLY A 122 13.00 7.65 -23.36
N PRO A 123 13.71 7.34 -22.27
CA PRO A 123 13.37 6.22 -21.38
C PRO A 123 11.95 6.33 -20.77
N GLY A 124 11.37 7.53 -20.71
CA GLY A 124 9.99 7.76 -20.26
C GLY A 124 8.93 7.24 -21.24
N THR A 125 9.12 7.45 -22.56
CA THR A 125 8.17 7.07 -23.61
C THR A 125 8.03 5.55 -23.71
N ARG A 126 9.17 4.83 -23.64
CA ARG A 126 9.17 3.37 -23.65
C ARG A 126 8.53 2.77 -22.40
N GLN A 127 8.70 3.39 -21.23
CA GLN A 127 8.06 2.95 -20.00
C GLN A 127 6.54 3.16 -20.07
N ALA A 128 6.08 4.29 -20.61
CA ALA A 128 4.66 4.60 -20.80
C ALA A 128 3.96 3.58 -21.73
N GLN A 129 4.58 3.26 -22.87
CA GLN A 129 4.07 2.24 -23.80
C GLN A 129 3.98 0.83 -23.18
N ILE A 130 5.01 0.42 -22.42
CA ILE A 130 5.01 -0.86 -21.69
C ILE A 130 3.89 -0.90 -20.65
N LEU A 131 3.59 0.22 -19.99
CA LEU A 131 2.52 0.30 -18.98
C LEU A 131 1.14 0.29 -19.62
N GLN A 132 0.96 0.97 -20.74
CA GLN A 132 -0.27 0.95 -21.53
C GLN A 132 -0.62 -0.46 -22.01
N ALA A 133 0.36 -1.20 -22.54
CA ALA A 133 0.14 -2.58 -22.96
C ALA A 133 -0.26 -3.52 -21.80
N GLN A 134 0.03 -3.14 -20.55
CA GLN A 134 -0.26 -3.94 -19.36
C GLN A 134 -1.61 -3.61 -18.70
N LEU A 135 -2.31 -2.54 -19.12
CA LEU A 135 -3.55 -2.08 -18.51
C LEU A 135 -4.63 -1.92 -19.58
N LEU A 136 -5.58 -2.86 -19.60
CA LEU A 136 -6.76 -2.73 -20.44
C LEU A 136 -7.67 -1.59 -19.90
N PRO A 137 -8.48 -0.93 -20.75
CA PRO A 137 -9.31 0.20 -20.31
C PRO A 137 -10.22 -0.09 -19.10
N HIS A 138 -10.78 -1.29 -19.03
CA HIS A 138 -11.61 -1.72 -17.88
C HIS A 138 -10.78 -1.95 -16.61
N GLU A 139 -9.54 -2.41 -16.75
CA GLU A 139 -8.61 -2.57 -15.63
C GLU A 139 -8.15 -1.21 -15.11
N LEU A 140 -8.01 -0.20 -15.99
CA LEU A 140 -7.70 1.17 -15.60
C LEU A 140 -8.81 1.77 -14.72
N ALA A 141 -10.08 1.64 -15.14
CA ALA A 141 -11.22 2.08 -14.33
C ALA A 141 -11.27 1.37 -12.96
N TYR A 142 -10.94 0.07 -12.91
CA TYR A 142 -10.84 -0.66 -11.66
C TYR A 142 -9.66 -0.19 -10.78
N GLN A 143 -8.50 0.13 -11.36
CA GLN A 143 -7.41 0.72 -10.58
C GLN A 143 -7.76 2.11 -10.04
N GLU A 144 -8.48 2.92 -10.82
CA GLU A 144 -8.96 4.22 -10.36
C GLU A 144 -9.92 4.09 -9.18
N SER A 145 -10.84 3.11 -9.19
CA SER A 145 -11.73 2.87 -8.06
C SER A 145 -10.96 2.41 -6.81
N LEU A 146 -9.97 1.53 -6.95
CA LEU A 146 -9.10 1.09 -5.85
C LEU A 146 -8.25 2.23 -5.27
N ILE A 147 -7.82 3.18 -6.11
CA ILE A 147 -7.09 4.37 -5.64
C ILE A 147 -8.03 5.26 -4.83
N GLN A 148 -9.23 5.54 -5.33
CA GLN A 148 -10.21 6.37 -4.63
C GLN A 148 -10.60 5.79 -3.26
N GLU A 149 -10.82 4.48 -3.20
CA GLU A 149 -11.06 3.75 -1.95
C GLU A 149 -9.91 3.99 -0.97
N ARG A 150 -8.67 3.68 -1.36
CA ARG A 150 -7.50 3.83 -0.49
C ARG A 150 -7.28 5.27 -0.03
N GLU A 151 -7.50 6.25 -0.89
CA GLU A 151 -7.35 7.67 -0.53
C GLU A 151 -8.42 8.13 0.45
N ALA A 152 -9.65 7.62 0.35
CA ALA A 152 -10.66 7.84 1.38
C ALA A 152 -10.20 7.21 2.70
N GLU A 153 -9.71 5.96 2.65
CA GLU A 153 -9.30 5.25 3.85
C GLU A 153 -8.01 5.80 4.50
N ILE A 154 -7.10 6.43 3.74
CA ILE A 154 -5.93 7.14 4.27
C ILE A 154 -6.37 8.41 5.00
N ARG A 155 -7.40 9.11 4.48
CA ARG A 155 -7.97 10.30 5.13
C ARG A 155 -8.69 9.99 6.45
N GLU A 156 -9.21 8.77 6.59
CA GLU A 156 -9.88 8.30 7.80
C GLU A 156 -8.94 7.77 8.91
N THR A 157 -7.64 7.66 8.65
CA THR A 157 -6.62 7.13 9.60
C THR A 157 -5.60 8.17 10.01
#